data_AF-A0A7W3JIP8-F1
#
_entry.id   AF-A0A7W3JIP8-F1
#
_cell.length_a   1.000
_cell.length_b   1.000
_cell.length_c   1.000
_cell.angle_alpha   90.00
_cell.angle_beta   90.00
_cell.angle_gamma   90.00
#
_symmetry.space_group_name_H-M   'P 1'
#
loop_
_entity.id
_entity.type
_entity.pdbx_description
1 polymer ?
#
loop_
_entity_poly.entity_id
_entity_poly.type
_entity_poly.pdbx_seq_one_letter_code
_entity_poly.pdbx_strand_id
1 'polypeptide(L)'
;MPGRRRRPSDGTSSDRPPERSAAPQRISDARLGSGTGRSALEWFAILDGVSATRLSHEQIARLLVDRFEVASWWAQGITVRYE
;
A
#
# COMPACT_ATOMS: atom_id res chain seq x y z
N MET A 1 45.57 30.70 -19.28
CA MET A 1 44.84 29.46 -19.62
C MET A 1 45.69 28.22 -19.31
N PRO A 2 45.45 27.53 -18.19
CA PRO A 2 45.64 26.08 -18.05
C PRO A 2 44.24 25.43 -17.81
N GLY A 3 43.92 24.17 -18.07
CA GLY A 3 44.67 22.93 -18.23
C GLY A 3 43.75 21.82 -17.68
N ARG A 4 43.53 20.76 -18.46
CA ARG A 4 42.47 19.75 -18.33
C ARG A 4 42.38 18.98 -16.99
N ARG A 5 41.17 18.45 -16.73
CA ARG A 5 40.74 17.10 -16.21
C ARG A 5 39.74 17.25 -15.05
N ARG A 6 38.58 16.60 -15.03
CA ARG A 6 38.36 15.14 -14.99
C ARG A 6 36.98 14.74 -15.54
N ARG A 7 36.94 13.50 -16.04
CA ARG A 7 35.77 12.72 -16.47
C ARG A 7 34.68 12.65 -15.38
N PRO A 8 33.38 12.69 -15.71
CA PRO A 8 32.38 12.10 -14.83
C PRO A 8 32.50 10.57 -14.90
N SER A 9 32.60 9.94 -13.74
CA SER A 9 32.58 8.50 -13.59
C SER A 9 31.19 7.98 -13.93
N ASP A 10 31.11 7.10 -14.92
CA ASP A 10 30.05 6.12 -15.03
C ASP A 10 30.25 5.07 -13.91
N GLY A 11 29.19 4.77 -13.17
CA GLY A 11 29.24 3.75 -12.13
C GLY A 11 28.20 3.92 -11.03
N THR A 12 26.93 3.63 -11.32
CA THR A 12 26.13 2.61 -10.63
C THR A 12 24.82 2.43 -11.39
N SER A 13 24.65 1.23 -11.94
CA SER A 13 23.43 0.70 -12.52
C SER A 13 22.31 0.58 -11.49
N SER A 14 21.08 0.61 -12.02
CA SER A 14 19.87 -0.04 -11.53
C SER A 14 19.22 0.38 -10.21
N ASP A 15 17.93 0.69 -10.37
CA ASP A 15 16.82 0.18 -9.57
C ASP A 15 16.70 0.67 -8.12
N ARG A 16 15.98 1.78 -7.97
CA ARG A 16 15.00 1.87 -6.90
C ARG A 16 13.87 2.80 -7.32
N PRO A 17 12.62 2.32 -7.49
CA PRO A 17 11.49 3.24 -7.54
C PRO A 17 11.46 4.06 -6.24
N PRO A 18 10.96 5.31 -6.26
CA PRO A 18 10.95 6.12 -5.05
C PRO A 18 10.15 5.39 -3.98
N GLU A 19 10.79 5.09 -2.85
CA GLU A 19 10.12 4.73 -1.61
C GLU A 19 9.24 5.93 -1.23
N ARG A 20 8.03 5.95 -1.80
CA ARG A 20 6.96 6.81 -1.33
C ARG A 20 6.59 6.25 0.03
N SER A 21 7.19 6.84 1.07
CA SER A 21 6.63 6.94 2.41
C SER A 21 5.24 7.54 2.29
N ALA A 22 4.27 6.71 1.94
CA ALA A 22 2.87 7.01 2.12
C ALA A 22 2.63 6.85 3.61
N ALA A 23 2.73 7.96 4.36
CA ALA A 23 1.89 8.14 5.53
C ALA A 23 0.47 7.63 5.20
N PRO A 24 -0.33 7.11 6.14
CA PRO A 24 -1.70 6.71 5.87
C PRO A 24 -2.55 7.94 5.50
N GLN A 25 -2.39 8.39 4.26
CA GLN A 25 -3.29 9.33 3.60
C GLN A 25 -4.62 8.58 3.59
N ARG A 26 -5.65 9.12 4.25
CA ARG A 26 -6.99 8.51 4.23
C ARG A 26 -7.39 8.28 2.78
N ILE A 27 -7.34 7.03 2.34
CA ILE A 27 -7.63 6.65 0.95
C ILE A 27 -9.13 6.85 0.75
N SER A 28 -9.52 7.62 -0.26
CA SER A 28 -10.93 7.79 -0.61
C SER A 28 -11.51 6.47 -1.16
N ASP A 29 -12.81 6.25 -1.01
CA ASP A 29 -13.50 5.03 -1.47
C ASP A 29 -13.27 4.71 -2.94
N ALA A 30 -13.41 5.72 -3.79
CA ALA A 30 -13.16 5.59 -5.22
C ALA A 30 -11.73 5.09 -5.53
N ARG A 31 -10.74 5.52 -4.75
CA ARG A 31 -9.34 5.13 -4.94
C ARG A 31 -9.09 3.71 -4.44
N LEU A 32 -9.73 3.31 -3.35
CA LEU A 32 -9.69 1.94 -2.83
C LEU A 32 -10.34 0.97 -3.81
N GLY A 33 -11.50 1.34 -4.37
CA GLY A 33 -12.17 0.61 -5.45
C GLY A 33 -11.31 0.44 -6.68
N SER A 34 -10.71 1.52 -7.16
CA SER A 34 -9.80 1.49 -8.31
C SER A 34 -8.55 0.64 -8.06
N GLY A 35 -8.11 0.56 -6.81
CA GLY A 35 -6.89 -0.13 -6.39
C GLY A 35 -7.03 -1.62 -6.09
N THR A 36 -8.18 -1.99 -5.54
CA THR A 36 -8.46 -3.35 -5.04
C THR A 36 -9.52 -4.09 -5.85
N GLY A 37 -10.16 -3.39 -6.79
CA GLY A 37 -11.27 -3.91 -7.58
C GLY A 37 -12.59 -4.02 -6.81
N ARG A 38 -12.64 -3.59 -5.54
CA ARG A 38 -13.83 -3.62 -4.68
C ARG A 38 -13.96 -2.33 -3.88
N SER A 39 -15.18 -1.83 -3.76
CA SER A 39 -15.51 -0.69 -2.90
C SER A 39 -15.23 -1.02 -1.43
N ALA A 40 -15.10 0.00 -0.57
CA ALA A 40 -14.88 -0.30 0.85
C ALA A 40 -16.09 -0.97 1.50
N LEU A 41 -17.32 -0.67 1.05
CA LEU A 41 -18.52 -1.36 1.53
C LEU A 41 -18.49 -2.86 1.25
N GLU A 42 -18.04 -3.27 0.06
CA GLU A 42 -17.86 -4.69 -0.26
C GLU A 42 -16.79 -5.34 0.62
N TRP A 43 -15.68 -4.64 0.88
CA TRP A 43 -14.68 -5.12 1.84
C TRP A 43 -15.24 -5.25 3.24
N PHE A 44 -16.03 -4.28 3.72
CA PHE A 44 -16.64 -4.35 5.04
C PHE A 44 -17.62 -5.51 5.16
N ALA A 45 -18.43 -5.77 4.14
CA ALA A 45 -19.31 -6.93 4.12
C ALA A 45 -18.52 -8.26 4.18
N ILE A 46 -17.38 -8.35 3.49
CA ILE A 46 -16.49 -9.51 3.55
C ILE A 46 -15.88 -9.65 4.95
N LEU A 47 -15.42 -8.54 5.53
CA LEU A 47 -14.82 -8.45 6.84
C LEU A 47 -15.81 -8.80 7.96
N ASP A 48 -17.05 -8.32 7.88
CA ASP A 48 -18.11 -8.69 8.81
C ASP A 48 -18.46 -10.18 8.72
N GLY A 49 -18.46 -10.74 7.50
CA GLY A 49 -18.67 -12.17 7.28
C GLY A 49 -17.64 -13.07 7.94
N VAL A 50 -16.41 -12.59 8.15
CA VAL A 50 -15.34 -13.28 8.90
C VAL A 50 -15.23 -12.80 10.34
N SER A 51 -16.18 -11.97 10.80
CA SER A 51 -16.17 -11.33 12.12
C SER A 51 -14.90 -10.54 12.42
N ALA A 52 -14.42 -9.78 11.43
CA ALA A 52 -13.25 -8.91 11.54
C ALA A 52 -13.41 -7.83 12.63
N THR A 53 -14.64 -7.49 13.04
CA THR A 53 -14.90 -6.62 14.20
C THR A 53 -14.24 -7.09 15.50
N ARG A 54 -13.93 -8.40 15.61
CA ARG A 54 -13.23 -8.98 16.77
C ARG A 54 -11.70 -9.02 16.60
N LEU A 55 -11.20 -8.63 15.43
CA LEU A 55 -9.79 -8.66 15.07
C LEU A 55 -9.18 -7.26 15.23
N SER A 56 -7.89 -7.21 15.56
CA SER A 56 -7.12 -5.96 15.53
C SER A 56 -6.87 -5.51 14.09
N HIS A 57 -6.58 -4.22 13.88
CA HIS A 57 -6.20 -3.70 12.56
C HIS A 57 -5.04 -4.51 11.92
N GLU A 58 -4.07 -4.96 12.70
CA GLU A 58 -2.98 -5.80 12.20
C GLU A 58 -3.47 -7.17 11.72
N GLN A 59 -4.36 -7.80 12.49
CA GLN A 59 -4.97 -9.09 12.12
C GLN A 59 -5.84 -8.96 10.87
N ILE A 60 -6.61 -7.88 10.74
CA ILE A 60 -7.41 -7.61 9.54
C ILE A 60 -6.50 -7.38 8.33
N ALA A 61 -5.45 -6.56 8.46
CA ALA A 61 -4.51 -6.32 7.39
C ALA A 61 -3.83 -7.61 6.94
N ARG A 62 -3.42 -8.47 7.89
CA ARG A 62 -2.83 -9.77 7.59
C ARG A 62 -3.83 -10.72 6.92
N LEU A 63 -5.07 -10.75 7.36
CA LEU A 63 -6.13 -11.52 6.72
C LEU A 63 -6.35 -11.09 5.26
N LEU A 64 -6.32 -9.79 4.99
CA LEU A 64 -6.48 -9.24 3.64
C LEU A 64 -5.32 -9.63 2.72
N VAL A 65 -4.08 -9.63 3.22
CA VAL A 65 -2.92 -10.10 2.45
C VAL A 65 -2.96 -11.62 2.27
N ASP A 66 -3.13 -12.39 3.35
CA ASP A 66 -2.98 -13.84 3.34
C ASP A 66 -4.15 -14.55 2.63
N ARG A 67 -5.38 -14.05 2.78
CA ARG A 67 -6.61 -14.72 2.28
C ARG A 67 -7.20 -14.11 1.02
N PHE A 68 -6.92 -12.83 0.77
CA PHE A 68 -7.47 -12.09 -0.37
C PHE A 68 -6.40 -11.52 -1.29
N GLU A 69 -5.12 -11.81 -1.01
CA GLU A 69 -3.95 -11.36 -1.80
C GLU A 69 -3.95 -9.84 -2.06
N VAL A 70 -4.56 -9.09 -1.15
CA VAL A 70 -4.60 -7.63 -1.22
C VAL A 70 -3.20 -7.12 -0.89
N ALA A 71 -2.69 -6.21 -1.71
CA ALA A 71 -1.38 -5.62 -1.44
C ALA A 71 -1.38 -4.94 -0.05
N SER A 72 -0.32 -5.14 0.73
CA SER A 72 -0.22 -4.71 2.12
C SER A 72 -0.55 -3.22 2.34
N TRP A 73 -0.23 -2.38 1.36
CA TRP A 73 -0.57 -0.96 1.39
C TRP A 73 -2.08 -0.70 1.30
N TRP A 74 -2.80 -1.43 0.44
CA TRP A 74 -4.27 -1.35 0.37
C TRP A 74 -4.93 -1.95 1.61
N ALA A 75 -4.36 -3.03 2.16
CA ALA A 75 -4.86 -3.66 3.37
C ALA A 75 -4.92 -2.66 4.55
N GLN A 76 -3.86 -1.88 4.76
CA GLN A 76 -3.83 -0.80 5.76
C GLN A 76 -4.91 0.27 5.50
N GLY A 77 -5.13 0.62 4.23
CA GLY A 77 -6.19 1.57 3.85
C GLY A 77 -7.61 1.05 4.09
N ILE A 78 -7.83 -0.27 3.96
CA ILE A 78 -9.10 -0.91 4.28
C ILE A 78 -9.30 -0.90 5.80
N THR A 79 -8.28 -1.23 6.59
CA THR A 79 -8.40 -1.28 8.06
C THR A 79 -8.69 0.08 8.67
N VAL A 80 -8.03 1.14 8.19
CA VAL A 80 -8.26 2.55 8.63
C VAL A 80 -9.65 3.08 8.25
N ARG A 81 -10.38 2.38 7.38
CA ARG A 81 -11.76 2.78 7.05
C ARG A 81 -12.81 1.90 7.70
N TYR A 82 -12.40 0.76 8.25
CA TYR A 82 -13.27 -0.19 8.94
C TYR A 82 -13.49 0.18 10.42
N GLU A 83 -12.68 1.10 10.97
CA GLU A 83 -12.83 1.66 12.32
C GLU A 83 -14.18 2.38 12.56
#